data_AF-A0A8H5ZJQ6-F1
#
_entry.id   AF-A0A8H5ZJQ6-F1
#
_cell.length_a   1.000
_cell.length_b   1.000
_cell.length_c   1.000
_cell.angle_alpha   90.00
_cell.angle_beta   90.00
_cell.angle_gamma   90.00
#
_symmetry.space_group_name_H-M   'P 1'
#
loop_
_entity.id
_entity.type
_entity.pdbx_description
1 polymer ?
#
loop_
_entity_poly.entity_id
_entity_poly.type
_entity_poly.pdbx_seq_one_letter_code
_entity_poly.pdbx_strand_id
1 'polypeptide(L)'
;MDAPEPDTPFSAVTAQTTKYGRMFQAYLDKSTPYTTYRWGGSGVLFLLFGLRIFLAQGWYIVAYSLGIYLLNLFLAFLSPKFDPALEQDEGMEDGNASGLPTKEDQEFRPFVRRLPEFKFWYSTTKAISIGFFCSWFEIFNLPVFWPVLVVYWLILFGLTMRRQIQHMIKYRYVPFTVGKARYSGASN
;
A
#
# COMPACT_ATOMS: atom_id res chain seq x y z
N MET A 1 -15.71 5.63 45.63
CA MET A 1 -15.39 4.19 45.75
C MET A 1 -15.93 3.56 44.49
N ASP A 2 -15.21 3.70 43.38
CA ASP A 2 -15.64 3.13 42.09
C ASP A 2 -15.40 1.63 42.16
N ALA A 3 -16.49 0.86 42.07
CA ALA A 3 -16.46 -0.58 42.11
C ALA A 3 -15.58 -1.13 40.95
N PRO A 4 -14.78 -2.19 41.17
CA PRO A 4 -14.12 -2.87 40.06
C PRO A 4 -15.19 -3.43 39.12
N GLU A 5 -15.17 -3.00 37.86
CA GLU A 5 -16.08 -3.50 36.83
C GLU A 5 -15.96 -5.03 36.71
N PRO A 6 -17.07 -5.77 36.53
CA PRO A 6 -17.03 -7.22 36.47
C PRO A 6 -16.21 -7.70 35.25
N ASP A 7 -15.33 -8.69 35.47
CA ASP A 7 -14.57 -9.38 34.44
C ASP A 7 -15.51 -10.10 33.45
N THR A 8 -15.98 -9.37 32.44
CA THR A 8 -16.79 -9.95 31.37
C THR A 8 -15.91 -10.83 30.48
N PRO A 9 -16.40 -11.96 29.94
CA PRO A 9 -15.63 -12.79 29.02
C PRO A 9 -15.15 -12.01 27.77
N PHE A 10 -15.88 -10.96 27.39
CA PHE A 10 -15.48 -10.03 26.34
C PHE A 10 -14.28 -9.14 26.71
N SER A 11 -14.13 -8.73 27.98
CA SER A 11 -12.95 -7.98 28.44
C SER A 11 -11.70 -8.87 28.47
N ALA A 12 -11.83 -10.14 28.84
CA ALA A 12 -10.75 -11.12 28.80
C ALA A 12 -10.28 -11.42 27.35
N VAL A 13 -11.21 -11.59 26.41
CA VAL A 13 -10.91 -11.75 24.98
C VAL A 13 -10.25 -10.49 24.42
N THR A 14 -10.75 -9.30 24.78
CA THR A 14 -10.18 -8.01 24.34
C THR A 14 -8.78 -7.78 24.92
N ALA A 15 -8.54 -8.16 26.17
CA ALA A 15 -7.23 -8.08 26.80
C ALA A 15 -6.24 -9.06 26.16
N GLN A 16 -6.68 -10.27 25.78
CA GLN A 16 -5.85 -11.24 25.07
C GLN A 16 -5.50 -10.78 23.65
N THR A 17 -6.49 -10.34 22.85
CA THR A 17 -6.24 -9.81 21.49
C THR A 17 -5.30 -8.61 21.51
N THR A 18 -5.43 -7.74 22.52
CA THR A 18 -4.53 -6.59 22.73
C THR A 18 -3.09 -7.04 23.04
N LYS A 19 -2.89 -8.09 23.84
CA LYS A 19 -1.55 -8.64 24.13
C LYS A 19 -0.90 -9.24 22.88
N TYR A 20 -1.64 -10.03 22.10
CA TYR A 20 -1.15 -10.59 20.84
C TYR A 20 -0.82 -9.51 19.82
N GLY A 21 -1.67 -8.47 19.71
CA GLY A 21 -1.42 -7.32 18.85
C GLY A 21 -0.13 -6.57 19.21
N ARG A 22 0.12 -6.35 20.50
CA ARG A 22 1.35 -5.71 20.99
C ARG A 22 2.60 -6.56 20.71
N MET A 23 2.53 -7.87 20.93
CA MET A 23 3.64 -8.77 20.60
C MET A 23 3.92 -8.82 19.10
N PHE A 24 2.87 -8.93 18.28
CA PHE A 24 2.99 -8.91 16.82
C PHE A 24 3.63 -7.61 16.34
N GLN A 25 3.19 -6.46 16.88
CA GLN A 25 3.79 -5.16 16.59
C GLN A 25 5.26 -5.11 17.01
N ALA A 26 5.63 -5.65 18.18
CA ALA A 26 7.01 -5.70 18.64
C ALA A 26 7.92 -6.55 17.72
N TYR A 27 7.42 -7.68 17.21
CA TYR A 27 8.15 -8.48 16.21
C TYR A 27 8.28 -7.77 14.87
N LEU A 28 7.22 -7.07 14.43
CA LEU A 28 7.27 -6.24 13.23
C LEU A 28 8.31 -5.12 13.38
N ASP A 29 8.33 -4.44 14.52
CA ASP A 29 9.27 -3.34 14.79
C ASP A 29 10.73 -3.84 14.78
N LYS A 30 10.98 -5.08 15.24
CA LYS A 30 12.31 -5.73 15.18
C LYS A 30 12.76 -6.06 13.75
N SER A 31 11.83 -6.22 12.80
CA SER A 31 12.12 -6.49 11.39
C SER A 31 12.39 -5.22 10.55
N THR A 32 12.08 -4.05 11.11
CA THR A 32 12.24 -2.73 10.47
C THR A 32 13.62 -2.47 9.84
N PRO A 33 14.76 -2.73 10.51
CA PRO A 33 16.08 -2.35 9.99
C PRO A 33 16.53 -3.20 8.78
N TYR A 34 15.96 -4.38 8.56
CA TYR A 34 16.41 -5.32 7.54
C TYR A 34 15.72 -5.12 6.19
N THR A 35 15.76 -3.91 5.63
CA THR A 35 15.06 -3.55 4.39
C THR A 35 15.43 -4.44 3.20
N THR A 36 16.71 -4.75 3.01
CA THR A 36 17.20 -5.59 1.89
C THR A 36 16.67 -7.02 1.97
N TYR A 37 16.76 -7.65 3.14
CA TYR A 37 16.27 -9.01 3.36
C TYR A 37 14.75 -9.11 3.25
N ARG A 38 14.03 -8.09 3.73
CA ARG A 38 12.57 -7.98 3.60
C ARG A 38 12.14 -7.98 2.14
N TRP A 39 12.70 -7.08 1.33
CA TRP A 39 12.39 -7.00 -0.10
C TRP A 39 12.88 -8.21 -0.88
N GLY A 40 14.04 -8.76 -0.51
CA GLY A 40 14.55 -10.01 -1.09
C GLY A 40 13.59 -11.18 -0.87
N GLY A 41 13.09 -11.36 0.35
CA GLY A 41 12.10 -12.40 0.67
C GLY A 41 10.80 -12.25 -0.10
N SER A 42 10.26 -11.02 -0.18
CA SER A 42 9.04 -10.74 -0.97
C SER A 42 9.25 -10.99 -2.46
N GLY A 43 10.43 -10.63 -2.99
CA GLY A 43 10.80 -10.87 -4.38
C GLY A 43 10.89 -12.36 -4.70
N VAL A 44 11.55 -13.14 -3.83
CA VAL A 44 11.62 -14.62 -3.97
C VAL A 44 10.22 -15.22 -3.93
N LEU A 45 9.38 -14.81 -2.99
CA LEU A 45 8.00 -15.29 -2.88
C LEU A 45 7.16 -14.95 -4.13
N PHE A 46 7.31 -13.74 -4.65
CA PHE A 46 6.65 -13.31 -5.89
C PHE A 46 7.10 -14.13 -7.09
N LEU A 47 8.41 -14.41 -7.20
CA LEU A 47 8.96 -15.25 -8.25
C LEU A 47 8.46 -16.69 -8.15
N LEU A 48 8.38 -17.26 -6.96
CA LEU A 48 7.81 -18.60 -6.74
C LEU A 48 6.34 -18.65 -7.13
N PHE A 49 5.56 -17.61 -6.79
CA PHE A 49 4.18 -17.49 -7.25
C PHE A 49 4.09 -17.42 -8.79
N GLY A 50 4.85 -16.54 -9.43
CA GLY A 50 4.87 -16.42 -10.89
C GLY A 50 5.28 -17.72 -11.58
N LEU A 51 6.32 -18.39 -11.08
CA LEU A 51 6.79 -19.68 -11.57
C LEU A 51 5.70 -20.74 -11.44
N ARG A 52 5.00 -20.79 -10.30
CA ARG A 52 3.87 -21.71 -10.09
C ARG A 52 2.77 -21.48 -11.12
N ILE A 53 2.32 -20.23 -11.31
CA ILE A 53 1.27 -19.90 -12.29
C ILE A 53 1.71 -20.28 -13.71
N PHE A 54 2.96 -20.01 -14.06
CA PHE A 54 3.52 -20.35 -15.37
C PHE A 54 3.62 -21.86 -15.61
N LEU A 55 4.08 -22.64 -14.62
CA LEU A 55 4.17 -24.10 -14.78
C LEU A 55 2.80 -24.77 -14.76
N ALA A 56 1.88 -24.25 -13.95
CA ALA A 56 0.55 -24.83 -13.77
C ALA A 56 -0.46 -24.39 -14.84
N GLN A 57 -0.16 -23.32 -15.57
CA GLN A 57 -1.02 -22.73 -16.61
C GLN A 57 -2.46 -22.48 -16.13
N GLY A 58 -2.63 -21.98 -14.90
CA GLY A 58 -3.95 -21.78 -14.27
C GLY A 58 -3.95 -20.69 -13.19
N TRP A 59 -5.07 -20.52 -12.49
CA TRP A 59 -5.25 -19.52 -11.42
C TRP A 59 -5.01 -18.06 -11.87
N TYR A 60 -5.31 -17.76 -13.14
CA TYR A 60 -5.12 -16.43 -13.73
C TYR A 60 -5.93 -15.33 -13.03
N ILE A 61 -7.11 -15.66 -12.48
CA ILE A 61 -7.91 -14.71 -11.70
C ILE A 61 -7.16 -14.30 -10.44
N VAL A 62 -6.56 -15.26 -9.72
CA VAL A 62 -5.77 -14.97 -8.51
C VAL A 62 -4.59 -14.07 -8.84
N ALA A 63 -3.88 -14.38 -9.93
CA ALA A 63 -2.77 -13.55 -10.41
C ALA A 63 -3.22 -12.15 -10.83
N TYR A 64 -4.36 -12.04 -11.50
CA TYR A 64 -4.95 -10.76 -11.93
C TYR A 64 -5.40 -9.90 -10.74
N SER A 65 -6.10 -10.48 -9.76
CA SER A 65 -6.49 -9.81 -8.52
C SER A 65 -5.27 -9.34 -7.73
N LEU A 66 -4.22 -10.16 -7.65
CA LEU A 66 -2.95 -9.76 -7.05
C LEU A 66 -2.33 -8.59 -7.80
N GLY A 67 -2.31 -8.63 -9.14
CA GLY A 67 -1.79 -7.56 -9.99
C GLY A 67 -2.52 -6.23 -9.82
N ILE A 68 -3.86 -6.23 -9.76
CA ILE A 68 -4.63 -5.02 -9.48
C ILE A 68 -4.36 -4.50 -8.07
N TYR A 69 -4.30 -5.40 -7.08
CA TYR A 69 -4.04 -5.01 -5.70
C TYR A 69 -2.65 -4.35 -5.55
N LEU A 70 -1.62 -4.93 -6.17
CA LEU A 70 -0.27 -4.36 -6.18
C LEU A 70 -0.23 -3.02 -6.91
N LEU A 71 -0.97 -2.88 -8.02
CA LEU A 71 -1.14 -1.60 -8.70
C LEU A 71 -1.77 -0.56 -7.76
N ASN A 72 -2.88 -0.89 -7.09
CA ASN A 72 -3.53 0.00 -6.14
C ASN A 72 -2.59 0.42 -5.00
N LEU A 73 -1.82 -0.53 -4.48
CA LEU A 73 -0.85 -0.27 -3.43
C LEU A 73 0.30 0.63 -3.90
N PHE A 74 0.73 0.47 -5.15
CA PHE A 74 1.73 1.33 -5.79
C PHE A 74 1.20 2.74 -6.02
N LEU A 75 -0.06 2.90 -6.42
CA LEU A 75 -0.71 4.20 -6.53
C LEU A 75 -0.78 4.89 -5.17
N ALA A 76 -1.21 4.17 -4.12
CA ALA A 76 -1.24 4.69 -2.75
C ALA A 76 0.17 5.05 -2.22
N PHE A 77 1.23 4.43 -2.74
CA PHE A 77 2.61 4.79 -2.44
C PHE A 77 3.05 6.10 -3.13
N LEU A 78 2.59 6.32 -4.37
CA LEU A 78 2.91 7.52 -5.15
C LEU A 78 2.06 8.75 -4.74
N SER A 79 0.84 8.54 -4.25
CA SER A 79 -0.04 9.62 -3.82
C SER A 79 0.40 10.24 -2.48
N PRO A 80 0.32 11.57 -2.34
CA PRO A 80 0.64 12.27 -1.10
C PRO A 80 -0.40 11.94 -0.02
N LYS A 81 0.00 12.00 1.26
CA LYS A 81 -0.91 11.72 2.39
C LYS A 81 -2.05 12.74 2.51
N PHE A 82 -1.80 13.99 2.11
CA PHE A 82 -2.77 15.07 2.08
C PHE A 82 -2.85 15.58 0.65
N ASP A 83 -3.91 15.21 -0.04
CA ASP A 83 -4.18 15.66 -1.39
C ASP A 83 -5.49 16.46 -1.39
N PRO A 84 -5.46 17.78 -1.57
CA PRO A 84 -6.66 18.62 -1.64
C PRO A 84 -7.64 18.17 -2.75
N ALA A 85 -7.13 17.47 -3.77
CA ALA A 85 -7.95 16.91 -4.83
C ALA A 85 -8.69 15.62 -4.42
N LEU A 86 -8.15 14.82 -3.49
CA LEU A 86 -8.85 13.66 -2.93
C LEU A 86 -9.92 14.09 -1.92
N GLU A 87 -9.69 15.15 -1.15
CA GLU A 87 -10.77 15.75 -0.33
C GLU A 87 -11.89 16.34 -1.21
N GLN A 88 -11.60 16.79 -2.44
CA GLN A 88 -12.63 17.20 -3.39
C GLN A 88 -13.34 16.03 -4.07
N ASP A 89 -12.65 14.94 -4.41
CA ASP A 89 -13.25 13.75 -5.03
C ASP A 89 -14.04 12.91 -4.00
N GLU A 90 -13.57 12.84 -2.73
CA GLU A 90 -14.27 12.20 -1.60
C GLU A 90 -15.31 13.15 -0.95
N GLY A 91 -15.13 14.48 -1.03
CA GLY A 91 -16.06 15.50 -0.52
C GLY A 91 -17.17 15.91 -1.49
N MET A 92 -17.21 15.35 -2.71
CA MET A 92 -18.39 15.47 -3.59
C MET A 92 -19.59 14.63 -3.10
N GLU A 93 -19.41 13.75 -2.12
CA GLU A 93 -20.50 13.01 -1.47
C GLU A 93 -21.08 13.72 -0.24
N ASP A 94 -20.39 14.72 0.32
CA ASP A 94 -20.87 15.47 1.49
C ASP A 94 -20.70 16.98 1.24
N GLY A 95 -21.77 17.60 0.73
CA GLY A 95 -21.80 18.94 0.15
C GLY A 95 -21.57 20.08 1.16
N ASN A 96 -20.35 20.23 1.68
CA ASN A 96 -19.99 21.37 2.51
C ASN A 96 -18.64 21.97 2.10
N ALA A 97 -18.63 22.65 0.95
CA ALA A 97 -17.52 23.49 0.51
C ALA A 97 -17.55 24.84 1.24
N SER A 98 -16.65 25.06 2.19
CA SER A 98 -16.34 26.40 2.71
C SER A 98 -14.89 26.49 3.16
N GLY A 99 -14.01 26.75 2.20
CA GLY A 99 -12.63 27.16 2.43
C GLY A 99 -12.20 28.15 1.34
N LEU A 100 -12.20 29.44 1.69
CA LEU A 100 -11.84 30.55 0.81
C LEU A 100 -10.40 30.40 0.27
N PRO A 101 -10.14 30.66 -1.03
CA PRO A 101 -8.82 30.49 -1.61
C PRO A 101 -7.94 31.72 -1.34
N THR A 102 -7.03 31.62 -0.37
CA THR A 102 -5.92 32.56 -0.25
C THR A 102 -4.73 32.02 -1.03
N LYS A 103 -4.41 32.72 -2.11
CA LYS A 103 -3.13 32.62 -2.82
C LYS A 103 -2.01 33.08 -1.88
N GLU A 104 -0.81 32.57 -2.16
CA GLU A 104 0.47 32.87 -1.49
C GLU A 104 0.73 31.97 -0.28
N ASP A 105 1.31 30.80 -0.55
CA ASP A 105 2.40 30.18 0.23
C ASP A 105 2.89 28.97 -0.56
N GLN A 106 3.98 29.14 -1.30
CA GLN A 106 4.73 28.04 -1.93
C GLN A 106 5.49 27.25 -0.85
N GLU A 107 4.76 26.79 0.17
CA GLU A 107 5.32 26.01 1.24
C GLU A 107 5.59 24.59 0.71
N PHE A 108 6.87 24.30 0.48
CA PHE A 108 7.35 22.96 0.13
C PHE A 108 7.06 22.02 1.30
N ARG A 109 5.86 21.43 1.34
CA ARG A 109 5.52 20.42 2.33
C ARG A 109 6.33 19.16 2.00
N PRO A 110 7.22 18.69 2.89
CA PRO A 110 7.98 17.47 2.65
C PRO A 110 7.01 16.32 2.30
N PHE A 111 7.29 15.57 1.23
CA PHE A 111 6.47 14.43 0.83
C PHE A 111 6.37 13.41 1.96
N VAL A 112 5.29 13.50 2.73
CA VAL A 112 4.86 12.42 3.59
C VAL A 112 4.04 11.49 2.70
N ARG A 113 4.67 10.39 2.27
CA ARG A 113 4.00 9.33 1.50
C ARG A 113 2.79 8.83 2.28
N ARG A 114 1.64 8.63 1.61
CA ARG A 114 0.42 8.11 2.25
C ARG A 114 0.65 6.76 2.89
N LEU A 115 1.48 5.92 2.25
CA LEU A 115 1.87 4.61 2.76
C LEU A 115 3.38 4.58 3.13
N PRO A 116 3.72 4.43 4.42
CA PRO A 116 5.10 4.16 4.84
C PRO A 116 5.63 2.90 4.15
N GLU A 117 6.91 2.90 3.76
CA GLU A 117 7.54 1.77 3.05
C GLU A 117 7.35 0.43 3.78
N PHE A 118 7.41 0.45 5.11
CA PHE A 118 7.18 -0.76 5.91
C PHE A 118 5.77 -1.33 5.72
N LYS A 119 4.74 -0.47 5.68
CA LYS A 119 3.35 -0.88 5.43
C LYS A 119 3.16 -1.33 3.98
N PHE A 120 3.83 -0.67 3.03
CA PHE A 120 3.86 -1.08 1.62
C PHE A 120 4.41 -2.50 1.47
N TRP A 121 5.58 -2.75 2.06
CA TRP A 121 6.22 -4.05 2.06
C TRP A 121 5.35 -5.13 2.73
N TYR A 122 4.80 -4.85 3.91
CA TYR A 122 3.97 -5.80 4.64
C TYR A 122 2.70 -6.16 3.88
N SER A 123 1.97 -5.16 3.37
CA SER A 123 0.76 -5.40 2.56
C SER A 123 1.07 -6.15 1.26
N THR A 124 2.18 -5.82 0.59
CA THR A 124 2.66 -6.53 -0.61
C THR A 124 2.93 -7.99 -0.28
N THR A 125 3.73 -8.26 0.75
CA THR A 125 4.14 -9.61 1.14
C THR A 125 2.94 -10.44 1.58
N LYS A 126 2.02 -9.84 2.35
CA LYS A 126 0.77 -10.47 2.76
C LYS A 126 -0.09 -10.85 1.55
N ALA A 127 -0.27 -9.94 0.60
CA ALA A 127 -1.08 -10.20 -0.60
C ALA A 127 -0.47 -11.31 -1.46
N ILE A 128 0.84 -11.30 -1.68
CA ILE A 128 1.54 -12.36 -2.41
C ILE A 128 1.40 -13.70 -1.67
N SER A 129 1.56 -13.71 -0.35
CA SER A 129 1.42 -14.94 0.46
C SER A 129 0.01 -15.54 0.36
N ILE A 130 -1.02 -14.68 0.41
CA ILE A 130 -2.42 -15.10 0.25
C ILE A 130 -2.66 -15.59 -1.17
N GLY A 131 -2.22 -14.86 -2.19
CA GLY A 131 -2.35 -15.27 -3.60
C GLY A 131 -1.65 -16.60 -3.87
N PHE A 132 -0.46 -16.77 -3.31
CA PHE A 132 0.28 -18.04 -3.33
C PHE A 132 -0.57 -19.14 -2.71
N PHE A 133 -1.02 -19.00 -1.46
CA PHE A 133 -1.87 -20.00 -0.82
C PHE A 133 -3.16 -20.31 -1.61
N CYS A 134 -3.84 -19.29 -2.16
CA CYS A 134 -5.05 -19.47 -2.97
C CYS A 134 -4.78 -20.28 -4.25
N SER A 135 -3.58 -20.22 -4.83
CA SER A 135 -3.23 -20.99 -6.03
C SER A 135 -3.02 -22.50 -5.81
N TRP A 136 -3.20 -22.97 -4.57
CA TRP A 136 -3.20 -24.39 -4.21
C TRP A 136 -4.61 -24.98 -4.16
N PHE A 137 -5.65 -24.13 -4.19
CA PHE A 137 -7.05 -24.56 -4.17
C PHE A 137 -7.67 -24.43 -5.55
N GLU A 138 -8.30 -25.49 -6.02
CA GLU A 138 -8.96 -25.51 -7.33
C GLU A 138 -10.19 -24.61 -7.42
N ILE A 139 -10.79 -24.25 -6.27
CA ILE A 139 -11.95 -23.35 -6.19
C ILE A 139 -11.67 -21.99 -6.88
N PHE A 140 -10.42 -21.52 -6.84
CA PHE A 140 -10.01 -20.26 -7.46
C PHE A 140 -9.50 -20.42 -8.90
N ASN A 141 -9.54 -21.64 -9.45
CA ASN A 141 -9.10 -21.94 -10.81
C ASN A 141 -10.28 -21.97 -11.78
N LEU A 142 -10.68 -20.79 -12.27
CA LEU A 142 -11.74 -20.68 -13.27
C LEU A 142 -11.12 -20.56 -14.67
N PRO A 143 -11.69 -21.24 -15.68
CA PRO A 143 -11.23 -21.15 -17.06
C PRO A 143 -11.56 -19.77 -17.63
N VAL A 144 -10.54 -18.92 -17.76
CA VAL A 144 -10.66 -17.56 -18.31
C VAL A 144 -9.64 -17.33 -19.40
N PHE A 145 -9.97 -16.47 -20.36
CA PHE A 145 -9.04 -16.08 -21.41
C PHE A 145 -7.99 -15.12 -20.84
N TRP A 146 -6.90 -15.67 -20.32
CA TRP A 146 -5.85 -14.92 -19.63
C TRP A 146 -5.17 -13.82 -20.45
N PRO A 147 -5.01 -13.91 -21.80
CA PRO A 147 -4.40 -12.81 -22.56
C PRO A 147 -5.21 -11.53 -22.47
N VAL A 148 -6.54 -11.65 -22.44
CA VAL A 148 -7.45 -10.51 -22.24
C VAL A 148 -7.19 -9.85 -20.89
N LEU A 149 -7.04 -10.62 -19.81
CA LEU A 149 -6.76 -10.09 -18.47
C LEU A 149 -5.45 -9.30 -18.43
N VAL A 150 -4.41 -9.78 -19.11
CA VAL A 150 -3.12 -9.07 -19.21
C VAL A 150 -3.30 -7.75 -19.95
N VAL A 151 -4.03 -7.73 -21.07
CA VAL A 151 -4.31 -6.51 -21.83
C VAL A 151 -5.09 -5.50 -20.98
N TYR A 152 -6.15 -5.93 -20.28
CA TYR A 152 -6.89 -5.06 -19.36
C TYR A 152 -6.01 -4.48 -18.27
N TRP A 153 -5.17 -5.32 -17.66
CA TRP A 153 -4.24 -4.87 -16.63
C TRP A 153 -3.24 -3.84 -17.18
N LEU A 154 -2.68 -4.05 -18.37
CA LEU A 154 -1.75 -3.10 -19.00
C LEU A 154 -2.42 -1.77 -19.35
N ILE A 155 -3.64 -1.80 -19.89
CA ILE A 155 -4.41 -0.58 -20.19
C ILE A 155 -4.71 0.18 -18.90
N LEU A 156 -5.22 -0.51 -17.87
CA LEU A 156 -5.49 0.08 -16.57
C LEU A 156 -4.22 0.68 -15.98
N PHE A 157 -3.13 -0.09 -15.92
CA PHE A 157 -1.83 0.37 -15.45
C PHE A 157 -1.38 1.63 -16.19
N GLY A 158 -1.40 1.63 -17.52
CA GLY A 158 -0.99 2.76 -18.34
C GLY A 158 -1.85 4.01 -18.11
N LEU A 159 -3.17 3.86 -18.09
CA LEU A 159 -4.10 4.96 -17.84
C LEU A 159 -3.93 5.52 -16.43
N THR A 160 -3.86 4.67 -15.42
CA THR A 160 -3.74 5.12 -14.04
C THR A 160 -2.38 5.77 -13.78
N MET A 161 -1.28 5.21 -14.33
CA MET A 161 0.05 5.81 -14.24
C MET A 161 0.12 7.16 -14.96
N ARG A 162 -0.47 7.29 -16.15
CA ARG A 162 -0.54 8.56 -16.87
C ARG A 162 -1.28 9.62 -16.06
N ARG A 163 -2.45 9.28 -15.49
CA ARG A 163 -3.23 10.18 -14.63
C ARG A 163 -2.45 10.58 -13.38
N GLN A 164 -1.77 9.65 -12.73
CA GLN A 164 -0.93 9.94 -11.57
C GLN A 164 0.23 10.88 -11.91
N ILE A 165 0.95 10.64 -13.00
CA ILE A 165 2.07 11.51 -13.43
C ILE A 165 1.56 12.92 -13.76
N GLN A 166 0.42 13.04 -14.43
CA GLN A 166 -0.19 14.35 -14.70
C GLN A 166 -0.54 15.11 -13.42
N HIS A 167 -1.06 14.39 -12.41
CA HIS A 167 -1.36 14.97 -11.10
C HIS A 167 -0.09 15.43 -10.39
N MET A 168 0.95 14.58 -10.36
CA MET A 168 2.26 14.90 -9.81
C MET A 168 2.87 16.15 -10.45
N ILE A 169 2.75 16.30 -11.77
CA ILE A 169 3.22 17.48 -12.50
C ILE A 169 2.40 18.73 -12.15
N LYS A 170 1.06 18.60 -12.11
CA LYS A 170 0.13 19.71 -11.81
C LYS A 170 0.35 20.27 -10.41
N TYR A 171 0.54 19.40 -9.42
CA TYR A 171 0.72 19.77 -8.01
C TYR A 171 2.19 19.82 -7.59
N ARG A 172 3.12 19.73 -8.56
CA ARG A 172 4.59 19.84 -8.41
C ARG A 172 5.17 19.04 -7.25
N TYR A 173 5.01 17.73 -7.34
CA TYR A 173 5.23 16.87 -6.19
C TYR A 173 5.92 15.59 -6.62
N VAL A 174 6.98 15.20 -5.91
CA VAL A 174 7.91 14.14 -6.34
C VAL A 174 8.07 13.10 -5.21
N PRO A 175 7.66 11.83 -5.40
CA PRO A 175 7.70 10.79 -4.36
C PRO A 175 9.12 10.37 -3.96
N PHE A 176 10.11 10.78 -4.76
CA PHE A 176 11.53 10.50 -4.55
C PHE A 176 12.27 11.81 -4.30
N THR A 177 12.91 11.92 -3.12
CA THR A 177 13.85 13.00 -2.82
C THR A 177 15.19 12.71 -3.51
N VAL A 178 15.26 12.90 -4.83
CA VAL A 178 16.53 12.79 -5.56
C VAL A 178 17.26 14.12 -5.37
N GLY A 179 18.27 14.14 -4.49
CA GLY A 179 19.14 15.30 -4.31
C GLY A 179 18.77 16.26 -3.18
N LYS A 180 18.77 15.80 -1.92
CA LYS A 180 18.91 16.75 -0.80
C LYS A 180 20.21 17.53 -0.99
N ALA A 181 20.11 18.86 -1.06
CA ALA A 181 21.26 19.73 -0.95
C ALA A 181 21.97 19.44 0.38
N ARG A 182 23.21 18.94 0.31
CA ARG A 182 24.10 18.93 1.47
C ARG A 182 24.40 20.39 1.77
N TYR A 183 23.81 20.95 2.82
CA TYR A 183 24.36 22.15 3.42
C TYR A 183 25.76 21.78 3.91
N SER A 184 26.81 22.32 3.30
CA SER A 184 28.14 22.24 3.90
C SER A 184 28.04 22.94 5.25
N GLY A 185 28.24 22.19 6.33
CA GLY A 185 28.37 22.79 7.64
C GLY A 185 29.42 23.88 7.58
N ALA A 186 29.06 25.09 8.01
CA ALA A 186 30.03 26.14 8.27
C ALA A 186 31.07 25.57 9.24
N SER A 187 32.28 25.32 8.75
CA SER A 187 33.43 25.05 9.60
C SER A 187 33.80 26.35 10.29
N ASN A 188 33.79 26.33 11.63
CA ASN A 188 34.46 27.33 12.46
C ASN A 188 35.94 27.44 12.10
#